data_AF-A0A822H941-F1
#
_entry.id   AF-A0A822H941-F1
#
_cell.length_a   1.000
_cell.length_b   1.000
_cell.length_c   1.000
_cell.angle_alpha   90.00
_cell.angle_beta   90.00
_cell.angle_gamma   90.00
#
_symmetry.space_group_name_H-M   'P 1'
#
loop_
_entity.id
_entity.type
_entity.pdbx_description
1 polymer ?
#
loop_
_entity_poly.entity_id
_entity_poly.type
_entity_poly.pdbx_seq_one_letter_code
_entity_poly.pdbx_strand_id
1 'polypeptide(L)' 'LFLSLLAILLLGTGIAAMLVALIGIPKTTTTTTATTTTTTTATTTTTTTMTTTTTTTTTTTTTTATSVN' A
#
# COMPACT_ATOMS: atom_id res chain seq x y z
N LEU A 1 52.27 18.80 12.88
CA LEU A 1 51.11 19.61 12.45
C LEU A 1 50.51 19.15 11.11
N PHE A 2 51.31 18.77 10.10
CA PHE A 2 50.82 18.40 8.75
C PHE A 2 49.96 17.12 8.69
N LEU A 3 50.32 16.06 9.44
CA LEU A 3 49.54 14.81 9.51
C LEU A 3 48.10 15.01 10.00
N SER A 4 47.87 15.98 10.89
CA SER A 4 46.55 16.29 11.44
C SER A 4 45.64 16.95 10.39
N LEU A 5 46.19 17.83 9.54
CA LEU A 5 45.44 18.46 8.45
C LEU A 5 45.03 17.44 7.38
N LEU A 6 45.93 16.51 7.05
CA LEU A 6 45.64 15.42 6.13
C LEU A 6 44.53 14.49 6.67
N ALA A 7 44.55 14.20 7.97
CA ALA A 7 43.49 13.42 8.61
C ALA A 7 42.14 14.15 8.55
N ILE A 8 42.10 15.45 8.86
CA ILE A 8 40.87 16.26 8.79
C ILE A 8 40.29 16.29 7.37
N LEU A 9 41.15 16.44 6.35
CA LEU A 9 40.74 16.41 4.94
C LEU A 9 40.14 15.05 4.55
N LEU A 10 40.78 13.94 4.95
CA LEU A 10 40.29 12.58 4.69
C LEU A 10 38.96 12.29 5.40
N LEU A 11 38.79 12.77 6.63
CA LEU A 11 37.51 12.65 7.34
C LEU A 11 36.41 13.47 6.65
N GLY A 12 36.72 14.69 6.21
CA GLY A 12 35.75 15.55 5.51
C GLY A 12 35.27 14.98 4.19
N THR A 13 36.16 14.42 3.37
CA THR A 13 35.79 13.79 2.09
C THR A 13 35.02 12.48 2.28
N GLY A 14 35.35 11.70 3.30
CA GLY A 14 34.61 10.48 3.65
C GLY A 14 33.16 10.76 4.08
N ILE A 15 32.95 11.80 4.89
CA ILE A 15 31.60 12.22 5.32
C ILE A 15 30.80 12.75 4.13
N ALA A 16 31.42 13.56 3.26
CA ALA A 16 30.76 14.06 2.05
C ALA A 16 30.33 12.91 1.12
N ALA A 17 31.19 11.91 0.92
CA ALA A 17 30.87 10.72 0.13
C ALA A 17 29.73 9.90 0.75
N MET A 18 29.70 9.76 2.08
CA MET A 18 28.62 9.08 2.80
C MET A 18 27.27 9.80 2.63
N LEU A 19 27.25 11.13 2.74
CA LEU A 19 26.03 11.93 2.56
C LEU A 19 25.51 11.87 1.13
N VAL A 20 26.40 11.91 0.13
CA VAL A 20 26.03 11.74 -1.29
C VAL A 20 25.44 10.34 -1.52
N ALA A 21 26.03 9.30 -0.92
CA ALA A 21 25.49 7.95 -0.99
C ALA A 21 24.09 7.84 -0.36
N LEU A 22 23.85 8.47 0.79
CA LEU A 22 22.54 8.50 1.47
C LEU A 22 21.44 9.19 0.65
N ILE A 23 21.78 10.24 -0.09
CA ILE A 23 20.85 10.96 -0.97
C ILE A 23 20.62 10.20 -2.28
N GLY A 24 21.61 9.45 -2.75
CA GLY A 24 21.56 8.66 -3.99
C GLY A 24 20.86 7.30 -3.87
N ILE A 25 20.47 6.85 -2.67
CA ILE A 25 19.68 5.62 -2.53
C ILE A 25 18.25 5.93 -3.00
N PRO A 26 17.76 5.34 -4.10
CA PRO A 26 16.37 5.47 -4.46
C PRO A 26 15.52 4.93 -3.31
N LYS A 27 14.71 5.79 -2.70
CA LYS A 27 13.66 5.35 -1.77
C LYS A 27 12.69 4.53 -2.59
N THR A 28 12.68 3.22 -2.38
CA THR A 28 11.79 2.30 -3.07
C THR A 28 10.38 2.48 -2.51
N THR A 29 9.56 3.30 -3.17
CA THR A 29 8.12 3.33 -2.93
C THR A 29 7.53 2.00 -3.35
N THR A 30 6.76 1.35 -2.47
CA THR A 30 6.15 0.05 -2.79
C THR A 30 4.68 0.26 -3.12
N THR A 31 4.29 -0.06 -4.36
CA THR A 31 2.88 -0.05 -4.77
C THR A 31 2.25 -1.40 -4.44
N THR A 32 1.14 -1.38 -3.68
CA THR A 32 0.37 -2.57 -3.33
C THR A 32 -1.04 -2.47 -3.91
N THR A 33 -1.42 -3.46 -4.71
CA THR A 33 -2.78 -3.61 -5.24
C THR A 33 -3.51 -4.67 -4.42
N ALA A 34 -4.61 -4.29 -3.78
CA ALA A 34 -5.47 -5.18 -3.02
C ALA A 34 -6.83 -5.33 -3.71
N THR A 35 -7.28 -6.57 -3.87
CA THR A 35 -8.59 -6.89 -4.44
C THR A 35 -9.47 -7.49 -3.34
N THR A 36 -10.60 -6.86 -3.05
CA THR A 36 -11.58 -7.33 -2.07
C THR A 36 -12.88 -7.68 -2.78
N THR A 37 -13.32 -8.93 -2.62
CA THR A 37 -14.59 -9.43 -3.16
C THR A 37 -15.57 -9.65 -2.02
N THR A 38 -16.70 -8.95 -2.05
CA THR A 38 -17.78 -9.08 -1.06
C THR A 38 -19.01 -9.66 -1.74
N THR A 39 -19.54 -10.75 -1.19
CA THR A 39 -20.77 -11.40 -1.66
C THR A 39 -21.86 -11.19 -0.61
N THR A 40 -22.96 -10.56 -1.02
CA THR A 40 -24.12 -10.32 -0.16
C THR A 40 -25.32 -11.08 -0.71
N THR A 41 -25.89 -11.96 0.11
CA THR A 41 -27.14 -12.67 -0.21
C THR A 41 -28.26 -12.08 0.62
N ALA A 42 -29.27 -11.53 -0.04
CA ALA A 42 -30.49 -11.03 0.58
C ALA A 42 -31.67 -11.94 0.22
N THR A 43 -32.49 -12.27 1.20
CA THR A 43 -33.73 -13.05 1.01
C THR A 43 -34.91 -12.17 1.37
N THR A 44 -35.79 -11.93 0.40
CA THR A 44 -37.03 -11.16 0.59
C THR A 44 -38.21 -12.11 0.49
N THR A 45 -39.02 -12.17 1.55
CA THR A 45 -40.26 -12.97 1.57
C THR A 45 -41.46 -12.03 1.54
N THR A 46 -42.29 -12.15 0.51
CA THR A 46 -43.54 -11.38 0.38
C THR A 46 -44.72 -12.31 0.57
N THR A 47 -45.60 -12.00 1.53
CA THR A 47 -46.85 -12.75 1.76
C THR A 47 -48.03 -11.88 1.35
N THR A 48 -48.79 -12.33 0.36
CA THR A 48 -50.14 -11.83 0.05
C THR A 48 -51.17 -12.84 0.59
N THR A 49 -52.43 -12.41 0.77
CA THR A 49 -53.50 -13.10 1.51
C THR A 49 -53.73 -14.58 1.16
N MET A 50 -53.17 -15.10 0.06
CA MET A 50 -53.21 -16.53 -0.32
C MET A 50 -51.88 -17.08 -0.88
N THR A 51 -50.80 -16.30 -0.95
CA THR A 51 -49.55 -16.72 -1.60
C THR A 51 -48.33 -16.18 -0.86
N THR A 52 -47.34 -17.05 -0.60
CA THR A 52 -46.03 -16.66 -0.08
C THR A 52 -44.99 -16.84 -1.18
N THR A 53 -44.30 -15.75 -1.56
CA THR A 53 -43.22 -15.77 -2.55
C THR A 53 -41.91 -15.39 -1.87
N THR A 54 -40.91 -16.26 -1.97
CA THR A 54 -39.54 -15.99 -1.47
C THR A 54 -38.63 -15.74 -2.66
N THR A 55 -38.01 -14.56 -2.70
CA THR A 55 -37.02 -14.20 -3.70
C THR A 55 -35.66 -14.05 -3.03
N THR A 56 -34.68 -14.83 -3.50
CA THR A 56 -33.29 -14.72 -3.05
C THR A 56 -32.50 -13.97 -4.11
N THR A 57 -31.86 -12.87 -3.73
CA THR A 57 -30.98 -12.08 -4.59
C THR A 57 -29.57 -12.15 -4.04
N THR A 58 -28.64 -12.63 -4.85
CA THR A 58 -27.21 -12.65 -4.54
C THR A 58 -26.52 -11.56 -5.35
N THR A 59 -25.82 -10.66 -4.67
CA THR A 59 -25.03 -9.59 -5.29
C THR A 59 -23.57 -9.78 -4.92
N THR A 60 -22.72 -9.86 -5.95
CA THR A 60 -21.25 -9.94 -5.79
C THR A 60 -20.65 -8.61 -6.21
N THR A 61 -19.87 -7.99 -5.33
CA THR A 61 -19.16 -6.75 -5.62
C THR A 61 -17.66 -6.95 -5.44
N THR A 62 -16.90 -6.67 -6.49
CA THR A 62 -15.44 -6.71 -6.48
C THR A 62 -14.90 -5.29 -6.47
N THR A 63 -14.05 -4.97 -5.50
CA THR A 63 -13.37 -3.68 -5.38
C THR A 63 -11.86 -3.87 -5.45
N THR A 64 -11.20 -3.09 -6.30
CA THR A 64 -9.74 -3.09 -6.44
C THR A 64 -9.22 -1.74 -5.98
N ALA A 65 -8.35 -1.73 -4.97
CA ALA A 65 -7.73 -0.53 -4.44
C ALA A 65 -6.20 -0.61 -4.61
N THR A 66 -5.62 0.47 -5.12
CA THR A 66 -4.17 0.62 -5.27
C THR A 66 -3.69 1.62 -4.24
N SER A 67 -2.72 1.23 -3.42
CA SER A 67 -2.10 2.10 -2.41
C SER A 67 -0.58 2.14 -2.61
N VAL A 68 0.02 3.28 -2.30
CA VAL A 68 1.47 3.47 -2.25
C VAL A 68 1.86 3.74 -0.81
N ASN A 69 2.86 3.02 -0.32
CA ASN A 69 3.40 3.20 1.03
C ASN A 69 4.91 3.48 0.99
#